data_AF-A0A9N9AHD0-F1
#
_entry.id   AF-A0A9N9AHD0-F1
#
_cell.length_a   1.000
_cell.length_b   1.000
_cell.length_c   1.000
_cell.angle_alpha   90.00
_cell.angle_beta   90.00
_cell.angle_gamma   90.00
#
_symmetry.space_group_name_H-M   'P 1'
#
loop_
_entity.id
_entity.type
_entity.pdbx_description
1 polymer ?
#
loop_
_entity_poly.entity_id
_entity_poly.type
_entity_poly.pdbx_seq_one_letter_code
_entity_poly.pdbx_strand_id
1 'polypeptide(L)'
;MKLSILSVTLALFAVAGAIPMNMEKRRFGQEHTPRADADFQAMKDISNGTGFEAQLGDLSGAAVRALLAKAGACDQQDVADQCVDIAHQIGQKFASSFGPQKEADLIKVCQDYRTLERNTPNVGQPSDLCNRPPKNKELDGLVQAQDPGTAANGATPTTADTPTTTTNDPATTTTNDPAVDPATTTTSDPAVDPATTTTKAKKGKKKAKKTTEPCKDPSNAGVNNVAFTNPVGGAQMPLITKLDPSTGANFEVNGSKFQNIGAAHNRQCDVQHNLCFNKFNSGDHSFQGSDCDKQNDACKAGDPVFSN
;
A
#
# COMPACT_ATOMS: atom_id res chain seq x y z
N MET A 1 -88.79 4.34 -25.11
CA MET A 1 -87.68 4.74 -26.00
C MET A 1 -86.38 4.36 -25.30
N LYS A 2 -85.57 3.50 -25.94
CA LYS A 2 -84.29 3.00 -25.43
C LYS A 2 -83.22 4.09 -25.63
N LEU A 3 -82.62 4.61 -24.56
CA LEU A 3 -81.39 5.39 -24.65
C LEU A 3 -80.22 4.47 -24.31
N SER A 4 -79.56 4.00 -25.36
CA SER A 4 -78.29 3.28 -25.30
C SER A 4 -77.19 4.33 -25.33
N ILE A 5 -76.55 4.61 -24.19
CA ILE A 5 -75.38 5.48 -24.14
C ILE A 5 -74.14 4.57 -24.17
N LEU A 6 -73.45 4.66 -25.31
CA LEU A 6 -72.24 3.94 -25.65
C LEU A 6 -71.07 4.47 -24.78
N SER A 7 -70.64 3.71 -23.77
CA SER A 7 -69.39 4.00 -23.05
C SER A 7 -68.20 3.65 -23.95
N VAL A 8 -67.58 4.66 -24.55
CA VAL A 8 -66.27 4.55 -25.23
C VAL A 8 -65.19 4.67 -24.16
N THR A 9 -64.70 3.54 -23.66
CA THR A 9 -63.51 3.48 -22.81
C THR A 9 -62.27 3.60 -23.68
N LEU A 10 -61.71 4.81 -23.74
CA LEU A 10 -60.40 5.08 -24.33
C LEU A 10 -59.30 4.51 -23.41
N ALA A 11 -58.85 3.30 -23.67
CA ALA A 11 -57.70 2.70 -23.01
C ALA A 11 -56.41 3.36 -23.51
N LEU A 12 -55.89 4.34 -22.76
CA LEU A 12 -54.52 4.81 -22.92
C LEU A 12 -53.57 3.73 -22.36
N PHE A 13 -53.08 2.85 -23.23
CA PHE A 13 -51.91 2.03 -22.92
C PHE A 13 -50.67 2.93 -23.00
N ALA A 14 -50.28 3.50 -21.85
CA ALA A 14 -48.93 4.05 -21.69
C ALA A 14 -47.97 2.87 -21.60
N VAL A 15 -47.41 2.45 -22.74
CA VAL A 15 -46.26 1.55 -22.76
C VAL A 15 -45.05 2.39 -22.33
N ALA A 16 -44.87 2.52 -21.01
CA ALA A 16 -43.60 2.93 -20.45
C ALA A 16 -42.61 1.79 -20.70
N GLY A 17 -42.06 1.74 -21.92
CA GLY A 17 -40.85 1.01 -22.21
C GLY A 17 -39.70 1.66 -21.47
N ALA A 18 -39.62 1.43 -20.16
CA ALA A 18 -38.35 1.52 -19.46
C ALA A 18 -37.51 0.34 -19.98
N ILE A 19 -36.93 0.52 -21.17
CA ILE A 19 -35.74 -0.23 -21.52
C ILE A 19 -34.75 0.14 -20.41
N PRO A 20 -34.27 -0.81 -19.59
CA PRO A 20 -33.18 -0.50 -18.69
C PRO A 20 -32.04 -0.04 -19.59
N MET A 21 -31.78 1.26 -19.59
CA MET A 21 -30.54 1.82 -20.11
C MET A 21 -29.47 1.09 -19.30
N ASN A 22 -28.85 0.09 -19.92
CA ASN A 22 -27.78 -0.63 -19.29
C ASN A 22 -26.61 0.34 -19.14
N MET A 23 -26.57 1.02 -18.00
CA MET A 23 -25.48 1.90 -17.57
C MET A 23 -24.23 1.07 -17.20
N GLU A 24 -24.08 -0.15 -17.74
CA GLU A 24 -22.85 -0.95 -17.74
C GLU A 24 -21.78 -0.39 -18.70
N LYS A 25 -21.89 0.88 -19.12
CA LYS A 25 -20.68 1.62 -19.48
C LYS A 25 -20.01 1.99 -18.16
N ARG A 26 -19.21 1.06 -17.61
CA ARG A 26 -18.33 1.40 -16.50
C ARG A 26 -17.42 2.56 -16.90
N ARG A 27 -17.16 3.33 -15.86
CA ARG A 27 -16.71 4.72 -15.86
C ARG A 27 -15.20 4.77 -15.98
N PHE A 28 -14.70 5.39 -17.02
CA PHE A 28 -13.42 6.08 -16.89
C PHE A 28 -13.44 6.97 -15.64
N GLY A 29 -12.42 6.88 -14.79
CA GLY A 29 -12.21 7.80 -13.67
C GLY A 29 -12.85 7.41 -12.34
N GLN A 30 -13.14 6.13 -12.09
CA GLN A 30 -13.34 5.63 -10.73
C GLN A 30 -12.01 5.01 -10.25
N GLU A 31 -11.00 5.86 -10.01
CA GLU A 31 -9.70 5.44 -9.42
C GLU A 31 -9.84 4.91 -7.98
N HIS A 32 -11.06 4.94 -7.44
CA HIS A 32 -11.45 4.57 -6.10
C HIS A 32 -12.82 3.88 -6.18
N THR A 33 -12.82 2.56 -6.36
CA THR A 33 -14.04 1.79 -6.12
C THR A 33 -14.27 1.71 -4.60
N PRO A 34 -15.52 1.59 -4.12
CA PRO A 34 -15.77 1.39 -2.69
C PRO A 34 -15.01 0.20 -2.09
N ARG A 35 -14.71 -0.81 -2.92
CA ARG A 35 -13.89 -1.97 -2.53
C ARG A 35 -12.42 -1.59 -2.35
N ALA A 36 -11.84 -0.85 -3.30
CA ALA A 36 -10.47 -0.35 -3.17
C ALA A 36 -10.29 0.55 -1.95
N ASP A 37 -11.24 1.46 -1.71
CA ASP A 37 -11.23 2.33 -0.53
C ASP A 37 -11.29 1.55 0.78
N ALA A 38 -12.13 0.50 0.83
CA ALA A 38 -12.22 -0.38 1.98
C ALA A 38 -10.90 -1.12 2.23
N ASP A 39 -10.25 -1.63 1.18
CA ASP A 39 -8.96 -2.33 1.32
C ASP A 39 -7.87 -1.36 1.82
N PHE A 40 -7.80 -0.15 1.27
CA PHE A 40 -6.84 0.87 1.70
C PHE A 40 -7.06 1.32 3.14
N GLN A 41 -8.31 1.46 3.55
CA GLN A 41 -8.65 1.81 4.92
C GLN A 41 -8.34 0.64 5.87
N ALA A 42 -8.64 -0.60 5.48
CA ALA A 42 -8.33 -1.78 6.28
C ALA A 42 -6.82 -1.96 6.49
N MET A 43 -5.98 -1.73 5.47
CA MET A 43 -4.52 -1.72 5.62
C MET A 43 -4.07 -0.75 6.73
N LYS A 44 -4.64 0.46 6.77
CA LYS A 44 -4.34 1.47 7.80
C LYS A 44 -4.87 1.05 9.16
N ASP A 45 -6.10 0.58 9.24
CA ASP A 45 -6.75 0.26 10.51
C ASP A 45 -6.10 -0.93 11.20
N ILE A 46 -5.76 -1.97 10.44
CA ILE A 46 -5.07 -3.15 10.96
C ILE A 46 -3.68 -2.77 11.49
N SER A 47 -3.02 -1.78 10.89
CA SER A 47 -1.70 -1.32 11.33
C SER A 47 -1.69 -0.67 12.72
N ASN A 48 -2.83 -0.17 13.21
CA ASN A 48 -2.87 0.60 14.46
C ASN A 48 -2.38 -0.19 15.68
N GLY A 49 -1.42 0.38 16.42
CA GLY A 49 -0.84 -0.23 17.61
C GLY A 49 0.17 -1.35 17.32
N THR A 50 0.62 -1.49 16.07
CA THR A 50 1.58 -2.54 15.68
C THR A 50 3.01 -1.99 15.50
N GLY A 51 3.17 -0.67 15.39
CA GLY A 51 4.43 -0.05 14.99
C GLY A 51 4.72 -0.13 13.48
N PHE A 52 3.76 -0.60 12.67
CA PHE A 52 3.83 -0.65 11.20
C PHE A 52 2.92 0.40 10.55
N GLU A 53 2.42 1.38 11.31
CA GLU A 53 1.43 2.36 10.84
C GLU A 53 1.95 3.20 9.67
N ALA A 54 3.20 3.67 9.76
CA ALA A 54 3.83 4.41 8.67
C ALA A 54 4.00 3.53 7.44
N GLN A 55 4.49 2.30 7.61
CA GLN A 55 4.77 1.38 6.52
C GLN A 55 3.49 0.96 5.76
N LEU A 56 2.40 0.65 6.49
CA LEU A 56 1.11 0.34 5.87
C LEU A 56 0.40 1.59 5.32
N GLY A 57 0.62 2.76 5.91
CA GLY A 57 0.18 4.04 5.35
C GLY A 57 0.83 4.33 3.99
N ASP A 58 2.14 4.14 3.89
CA ASP A 58 2.90 4.32 2.63
C ASP A 58 2.52 3.26 1.60
N LEU A 59 2.36 2.01 2.04
CA LEU A 59 1.92 0.92 1.19
C LEU A 59 0.52 1.16 0.63
N SER A 60 -0.42 1.66 1.44
CA SER A 60 -1.75 2.06 0.97
C SER A 60 -1.65 3.13 -0.14
N GLY A 61 -0.72 4.09 -0.01
CA GLY A 61 -0.46 5.05 -1.07
C GLY A 61 0.14 4.41 -2.34
N ALA A 62 1.03 3.43 -2.19
CA ALA A 62 1.56 2.65 -3.31
C ALA A 62 0.46 1.80 -3.98
N ALA A 63 -0.46 1.27 -3.19
CA ALA A 63 -1.59 0.48 -3.63
C ALA A 63 -2.50 1.26 -4.57
N VAL A 64 -2.82 2.52 -4.22
CA VAL A 64 -3.55 3.45 -5.10
C VAL A 64 -2.80 3.64 -6.42
N ARG A 65 -1.49 3.95 -6.36
CA ARG A 65 -0.68 4.20 -7.57
C ARG A 65 -0.64 2.99 -8.50
N ALA A 66 -0.55 1.79 -7.95
CA ALA A 66 -0.53 0.54 -8.71
C ALA A 66 -1.87 0.22 -9.40
N LEU A 67 -2.99 0.81 -8.96
CA LEU A 67 -4.28 0.69 -9.65
C LEU A 67 -4.47 1.71 -10.79
N LEU A 68 -3.56 2.68 -10.94
CA LEU A 68 -3.64 3.69 -11.99
C LEU A 68 -3.25 3.14 -13.36
N ALA A 69 -3.78 3.77 -14.41
CA ALA A 69 -3.59 3.37 -15.81
C ALA A 69 -2.13 3.39 -16.30
N LYS A 70 -1.23 4.07 -15.58
CA LYS A 70 0.20 4.16 -15.94
C LYS A 70 1.08 3.18 -15.16
N ALA A 71 0.54 2.47 -14.17
CA ALA A 71 1.34 1.51 -13.40
C ALA A 71 1.81 0.35 -14.27
N GLY A 72 2.94 -0.26 -13.90
CA GLY A 72 3.46 -1.46 -14.55
C GLY A 72 2.52 -2.66 -14.38
N ALA A 73 2.64 -3.65 -15.27
CA ALA A 73 1.79 -4.84 -15.28
C ALA A 73 1.81 -5.62 -13.94
N CYS A 74 2.91 -5.54 -13.20
CA CYS A 74 3.10 -6.29 -11.97
C CYS A 74 3.09 -5.44 -10.69
N ASP A 75 2.88 -4.13 -10.75
CA ASP A 75 2.97 -3.24 -9.59
C ASP A 75 1.94 -3.59 -8.52
N GLN A 76 0.71 -3.97 -8.93
CA GLN A 76 -0.33 -4.41 -8.01
C GLN A 76 0.06 -5.72 -7.30
N GLN A 77 0.76 -6.62 -8.00
CA GLN A 77 1.24 -7.85 -7.38
C GLN A 77 2.35 -7.57 -6.36
N ASP A 78 3.28 -6.67 -6.69
CA ASP A 78 4.34 -6.27 -5.75
C ASP A 78 3.77 -5.66 -4.47
N VAL A 79 2.78 -4.79 -4.59
CA VAL A 79 2.12 -4.19 -3.42
C VAL A 79 1.40 -5.27 -2.59
N ALA A 80 0.72 -6.21 -3.24
CA ALA A 80 0.06 -7.32 -2.55
C ALA A 80 1.09 -8.22 -1.83
N ASP A 81 2.22 -8.54 -2.49
CA ASP A 81 3.30 -9.31 -1.91
C ASP A 81 3.94 -8.59 -0.70
N GLN A 82 4.23 -7.30 -0.82
CA GLN A 82 4.76 -6.49 0.27
C GLN A 82 3.75 -6.38 1.44
N CYS A 83 2.45 -6.33 1.14
CA CYS A 83 1.38 -6.37 2.13
C CYS A 83 1.40 -7.68 2.94
N VAL A 84 1.57 -8.82 2.27
CA VAL A 84 1.68 -10.14 2.94
C VAL A 84 2.96 -10.23 3.77
N ASP A 85 4.10 -9.74 3.25
CA ASP A 85 5.35 -9.68 4.03
C ASP A 85 5.18 -8.90 5.34
N ILE A 86 4.45 -7.78 5.32
CA ILE A 86 4.16 -6.97 6.51
C ILE A 86 3.19 -7.70 7.45
N ALA A 87 2.18 -8.39 6.91
CA ALA A 87 1.26 -9.19 7.70
C ALA A 87 1.99 -10.25 8.53
N HIS A 88 2.91 -10.99 7.90
CA HIS A 88 3.75 -11.96 8.61
C HIS A 88 4.64 -11.29 9.68
N GLN A 89 5.20 -10.11 9.40
CA GLN A 89 6.00 -9.39 10.39
C GLN A 89 5.17 -8.94 11.61
N ILE A 90 3.93 -8.47 11.40
CA ILE A 90 3.00 -8.15 12.49
C ILE A 90 2.68 -9.41 13.29
N GLY A 91 2.35 -10.50 12.61
CA GLY A 91 2.06 -11.80 13.20
C GLY A 91 3.17 -12.29 14.11
N GLN A 92 4.40 -12.28 13.61
CA GLN A 92 5.59 -12.70 14.34
C GLN A 92 5.92 -11.78 15.52
N LYS A 93 5.86 -10.45 15.33
CA LYS A 93 6.20 -9.47 16.37
C LYS A 93 5.24 -9.53 17.56
N PHE A 94 3.98 -9.87 17.32
CA PHE A 94 2.93 -9.94 18.34
C PHE A 94 2.34 -11.35 18.47
N ALA A 95 3.17 -12.38 18.29
CA ALA A 95 2.74 -13.79 18.22
C ALA A 95 1.95 -14.25 19.46
N SER A 96 2.28 -13.72 20.64
CA SER A 96 1.62 -14.07 21.91
C SER A 96 0.44 -13.14 22.25
N SER A 97 -0.02 -12.31 21.32
CA SER A 97 -1.13 -11.37 21.55
C SER A 97 -2.03 -11.25 20.31
N PHE A 98 -2.23 -10.04 19.80
CA PHE A 98 -3.13 -9.77 18.67
C PHE A 98 -2.50 -10.06 17.30
N GLY A 99 -1.22 -10.45 17.24
CA GLY A 99 -0.46 -10.66 16.01
C GLY A 99 -1.12 -11.64 15.04
N PRO A 100 -1.41 -12.90 15.45
CA PRO A 100 -1.97 -13.91 14.54
C PRO A 100 -3.29 -13.48 13.89
N GLN A 101 -4.17 -12.80 14.64
CA GLN A 101 -5.43 -12.29 14.12
C GLN A 101 -5.19 -11.19 13.08
N LYS A 102 -4.34 -10.21 13.41
CA LYS A 102 -4.04 -9.09 12.49
C LYS A 102 -3.29 -9.55 11.23
N GLU A 103 -2.44 -10.56 11.35
CA GLU A 103 -1.78 -11.21 10.21
C GLU A 103 -2.82 -11.82 9.27
N ALA A 104 -3.73 -12.64 9.80
CA ALA A 104 -4.79 -13.27 9.00
C ALA A 104 -5.69 -12.22 8.33
N ASP A 105 -6.11 -11.19 9.08
CA ASP A 105 -6.95 -10.10 8.57
C ASP A 105 -6.24 -9.30 7.48
N LEU A 106 -4.94 -9.01 7.66
CA LEU A 106 -4.19 -8.25 6.66
C LEU A 106 -3.92 -9.08 5.41
N ILE A 107 -3.58 -10.37 5.53
CA ILE A 107 -3.44 -11.28 4.37
C ILE A 107 -4.73 -11.29 3.54
N LYS A 108 -5.90 -11.36 4.20
CA LYS A 108 -7.19 -11.28 3.52
C LYS A 108 -7.34 -9.99 2.71
N VAL A 109 -6.95 -8.85 3.29
CA VAL A 109 -6.95 -7.55 2.58
C VAL A 109 -5.97 -7.56 1.39
N CYS A 110 -4.79 -8.15 1.53
CA CYS A 110 -3.83 -8.25 0.43
C CYS A 110 -4.38 -9.11 -0.73
N GLN A 111 -5.09 -10.20 -0.42
CA GLN A 111 -5.77 -11.05 -1.40
C GLN A 111 -6.91 -10.28 -2.10
N ASP A 112 -7.75 -9.57 -1.34
CA ASP A 112 -8.83 -8.75 -1.90
C ASP A 112 -8.25 -7.67 -2.84
N TYR A 113 -7.22 -6.96 -2.40
CA TYR A 113 -6.48 -5.97 -3.18
C TYR A 113 -5.90 -6.56 -4.48
N ARG A 114 -5.32 -7.77 -4.43
CA ARG A 114 -4.75 -8.45 -5.61
C ARG A 114 -5.77 -8.71 -6.72
N THR A 115 -7.05 -8.86 -6.34
CA THR A 115 -8.16 -9.10 -7.27
C THR A 115 -8.87 -7.84 -7.74
N LEU A 116 -8.48 -6.66 -7.27
CA LEU A 116 -9.08 -5.41 -7.74
C LEU A 116 -8.82 -5.18 -9.23
N GLU A 117 -9.75 -4.48 -9.86
CA GLU A 117 -9.58 -3.97 -11.21
C GLU A 117 -8.56 -2.82 -11.22
N ARG A 118 -7.77 -2.71 -12.28
CA ARG A 118 -6.91 -1.53 -12.53
C ARG A 118 -7.54 -0.68 -13.63
N ASN A 119 -7.30 0.62 -13.53
CA ASN A 119 -7.66 1.55 -14.59
C ASN A 119 -6.85 1.27 -15.85
N THR A 120 -7.45 1.52 -17.01
CA THR A 120 -6.74 1.52 -18.30
C THR A 120 -6.95 2.85 -19.03
N PRO A 121 -6.04 3.23 -19.95
CA PRO A 121 -6.16 4.49 -20.68
C PRO A 121 -7.37 4.60 -21.62
N ASN A 122 -8.06 3.50 -21.93
CA ASN A 122 -9.16 3.41 -22.89
C ASN A 122 -10.33 2.59 -22.33
N VAL A 123 -11.60 3.01 -22.50
CA VAL A 123 -12.77 2.20 -22.08
C VAL A 123 -12.67 0.82 -22.72
N GLY A 124 -12.79 -0.22 -21.90
CA GLY A 124 -12.82 -1.59 -22.40
C GLY A 124 -11.50 -2.07 -22.98
N GLN A 125 -10.40 -1.36 -22.71
CA GLN A 125 -9.08 -1.91 -22.87
C GLN A 125 -8.78 -2.86 -21.70
N PRO A 126 -8.32 -4.10 -21.97
CA PRO A 126 -7.86 -4.99 -20.91
C PRO A 126 -6.65 -4.40 -20.21
N SER A 127 -6.56 -4.60 -18.90
CA SER A 127 -5.33 -4.31 -18.15
C SER A 127 -4.27 -5.34 -18.46
N ASP A 128 -3.02 -4.89 -18.59
CA ASP A 128 -1.87 -5.77 -18.66
C ASP A 128 -1.76 -6.60 -17.38
N LEU A 129 -1.81 -7.93 -17.53
CA LEU A 129 -1.66 -8.87 -16.44
C LEU A 129 -0.19 -9.12 -16.13
N CYS A 130 0.10 -9.26 -14.84
CA CYS A 130 1.42 -9.69 -14.40
C CYS A 130 1.70 -11.13 -14.85
N ASN A 131 2.88 -11.37 -15.43
CA ASN A 131 3.28 -12.67 -15.99
C ASN A 131 4.30 -13.43 -15.12
N ARG A 132 4.60 -12.94 -13.91
CA ARG A 132 5.44 -13.64 -12.92
C ARG A 132 4.59 -14.21 -11.80
N PRO A 133 5.02 -15.34 -11.20
CA PRO A 133 4.37 -15.84 -9.99
C PRO A 133 4.49 -14.82 -8.83
N PRO A 134 3.54 -14.81 -7.88
CA PRO A 134 3.68 -14.05 -6.65
C PRO A 134 4.86 -14.57 -5.82
N LYS A 135 5.42 -13.70 -4.98
CA LYS A 135 6.46 -14.09 -4.02
C LYS A 135 5.86 -14.92 -2.88
N ASN A 136 4.67 -14.54 -2.44
CA ASN A 136 3.96 -15.14 -1.32
C ASN A 136 2.87 -16.10 -1.80
N LYS A 137 2.89 -17.32 -1.28
CA LYS A 137 1.95 -18.41 -1.63
C LYS A 137 0.49 -18.07 -1.32
N GLU A 138 0.27 -17.15 -0.38
CA GLU A 138 -1.04 -16.62 0.02
C GLU A 138 -1.75 -15.93 -1.16
N LEU A 139 -1.00 -15.55 -2.20
CA LEU A 139 -1.51 -14.92 -3.42
C LEU A 139 -1.55 -15.88 -4.62
N ASP A 140 -1.21 -17.16 -4.44
CA ASP A 140 -1.21 -18.14 -5.53
C ASP A 140 -2.58 -18.26 -6.18
N GLY A 141 -2.59 -18.27 -7.52
CA GLY A 141 -3.80 -18.34 -8.32
C GLY A 141 -4.65 -17.06 -8.34
N LEU A 142 -4.29 -16.02 -7.59
CA LEU A 142 -4.99 -14.73 -7.62
C LEU A 142 -4.49 -13.89 -8.80
N VAL A 143 -5.44 -13.54 -9.66
CA VAL A 143 -5.21 -12.65 -10.80
C VAL A 143 -6.04 -11.39 -10.64
N GLN A 144 -5.50 -10.30 -11.18
CA GLN A 144 -6.19 -9.03 -11.26
C GLN A 144 -7.49 -9.16 -12.07
N ALA A 145 -8.59 -8.60 -11.58
CA ALA A 145 -9.82 -8.49 -12.35
C ALA A 145 -9.65 -7.53 -13.55
N GLN A 146 -10.34 -7.86 -14.63
CA GLN A 146 -10.41 -7.04 -15.84
C GLN A 146 -11.62 -6.11 -15.79
N ASP A 147 -11.53 -4.93 -16.41
CA ASP A 147 -12.68 -4.04 -16.59
C ASP A 147 -13.79 -4.80 -17.32
N PRO A 148 -15.03 -4.86 -16.80
CA PRO A 148 -16.15 -5.51 -17.50
C PRO A 148 -16.51 -4.86 -18.84
N GLY A 149 -16.13 -3.60 -19.06
CA GLY A 149 -16.24 -2.92 -20.35
C GLY A 149 -15.34 -3.51 -21.42
N THR A 150 -14.36 -4.34 -21.03
CA THR A 150 -13.54 -5.14 -21.94
C THR A 150 -14.46 -6.18 -22.55
N ALA A 151 -14.98 -5.90 -23.75
CA ALA A 151 -15.78 -6.86 -24.49
C ALA A 151 -15.09 -8.23 -24.44
N ALA A 152 -15.87 -9.27 -24.14
CA ALA A 152 -15.47 -10.66 -23.88
C ALA A 152 -14.58 -11.27 -24.98
N ASN A 153 -13.35 -10.79 -25.10
CA ASN A 153 -12.31 -11.25 -26.00
C ASN A 153 -11.26 -11.94 -25.15
N GLY A 154 -11.65 -13.10 -24.61
CA GLY A 154 -10.75 -14.26 -24.54
C GLY A 154 -9.49 -14.19 -23.67
N ALA A 155 -9.35 -13.23 -22.76
CA ALA A 155 -8.37 -13.36 -21.68
C ALA A 155 -8.90 -14.37 -20.64
N THR A 156 -9.05 -15.63 -21.05
CA THR A 156 -9.10 -16.74 -20.12
C THR A 156 -7.79 -16.70 -19.34
N PRO A 157 -7.81 -16.74 -18.00
CA PRO A 157 -6.59 -16.76 -17.23
C PRO A 157 -5.85 -18.05 -17.58
N THR A 158 -4.78 -17.93 -18.38
CA THR A 158 -3.80 -19.01 -18.53
C THR A 158 -3.17 -19.15 -17.16
N THR A 159 -3.59 -20.21 -16.47
CA THR A 159 -2.96 -20.71 -15.27
C THR A 159 -1.47 -20.88 -15.61
N ALA A 160 -0.61 -20.10 -14.96
CA ALA A 160 0.81 -20.36 -15.02
C ALA A 160 1.03 -21.78 -14.49
N ASP A 161 1.65 -22.62 -15.32
CA ASP A 161 1.92 -24.03 -15.07
C ASP A 161 2.44 -24.27 -13.65
N THR A 162 1.64 -24.98 -12.86
CA THR A 162 2.11 -25.65 -11.65
C THR A 162 2.78 -26.96 -12.07
N PRO A 163 4.04 -27.25 -11.70
CA PRO A 163 4.62 -28.56 -11.93
C PRO A 163 3.87 -29.59 -11.08
N THR A 164 3.16 -30.49 -11.73
CA THR A 164 2.48 -31.61 -11.09
C THR A 164 3.53 -32.59 -10.59
N THR A 165 3.84 -32.57 -9.28
CA THR A 165 4.44 -33.73 -8.63
C THR A 165 3.37 -34.80 -8.46
N THR A 166 3.43 -35.78 -9.34
CA THR A 166 2.74 -37.06 -9.25
C THR A 166 3.23 -37.81 -8.01
N THR A 167 2.36 -37.98 -7.02
CA THR A 167 2.44 -39.13 -6.10
C THR A 167 1.06 -39.76 -6.02
N ASN A 168 0.94 -40.89 -6.72
CA ASN A 168 -0.10 -41.88 -6.51
C ASN A 168 0.05 -42.45 -5.09
N ASP A 169 -1.00 -42.42 -4.27
CA ASP A 169 -1.71 -43.65 -3.91
C ASP A 169 -2.99 -43.38 -3.07
N PRO A 170 -4.01 -44.27 -3.15
CA PRO A 170 -5.34 -44.09 -2.56
C PRO A 170 -5.58 -44.95 -1.32
N ALA A 171 -6.33 -44.43 -0.33
CA ALA A 171 -7.15 -45.18 0.64
C ALA A 171 -7.87 -44.20 1.58
N THR A 172 -9.16 -43.93 1.40
CA THR A 172 -10.33 -44.54 2.10
C THR A 172 -10.48 -44.28 3.60
N THR A 173 -11.72 -43.87 3.92
CA THR A 173 -12.53 -44.12 5.14
C THR A 173 -12.32 -43.26 6.40
N THR A 174 -13.19 -42.25 6.51
CA THR A 174 -14.26 -42.08 7.54
C THR A 174 -14.00 -42.39 9.02
N THR A 175 -14.44 -41.41 9.83
CA THR A 175 -15.24 -41.48 11.08
C THR A 175 -14.58 -41.17 12.43
N ASN A 176 -15.29 -40.28 13.15
CA ASN A 176 -15.50 -40.18 14.60
C ASN A 176 -14.56 -39.32 15.47
N ASP A 177 -15.07 -38.13 15.82
CA ASP A 177 -15.03 -37.57 17.19
C ASP A 177 -15.83 -38.48 18.16
N PRO A 178 -15.68 -38.45 19.52
CA PRO A 178 -15.55 -37.22 20.33
C PRO A 178 -14.72 -37.26 21.65
N ALA A 179 -14.38 -36.05 22.12
CA ALA A 179 -14.38 -35.52 23.51
C ALA A 179 -13.70 -36.28 24.68
N VAL A 180 -12.75 -35.60 25.35
CA VAL A 180 -12.64 -35.50 26.83
C VAL A 180 -12.00 -34.15 27.22
N ASP A 181 -12.66 -33.42 28.12
CA ASP A 181 -12.19 -32.28 28.96
C ASP A 181 -12.34 -32.75 30.44
N PRO A 182 -12.04 -32.02 31.54
CA PRO A 182 -11.13 -30.90 31.83
C PRO A 182 -10.20 -31.16 33.05
N ALA A 183 -9.21 -30.30 33.33
CA ALA A 183 -8.79 -30.00 34.72
C ALA A 183 -7.93 -28.73 34.88
N THR A 184 -8.54 -27.77 35.58
CA THR A 184 -8.04 -26.63 36.36
C THR A 184 -6.82 -26.86 37.27
N THR A 185 -5.97 -25.83 37.44
CA THR A 185 -5.54 -25.31 38.76
C THR A 185 -4.93 -23.89 38.67
N THR A 186 -5.45 -23.00 39.54
CA THR A 186 -4.93 -21.70 40.04
C THR A 186 -3.60 -21.90 40.82
N THR A 187 -2.70 -20.92 41.07
CA THR A 187 -2.82 -19.65 41.81
C THR A 187 -1.46 -18.89 41.86
N SER A 188 -1.53 -17.56 41.99
CA SER A 188 -0.69 -16.63 42.80
C SER A 188 0.67 -16.05 42.31
N ASP A 189 0.62 -14.73 42.14
CA ASP A 189 1.62 -13.64 42.31
C ASP A 189 2.51 -13.74 43.58
N PRO A 190 3.69 -13.06 43.68
CA PRO A 190 3.74 -11.59 43.77
C PRO A 190 4.97 -10.84 43.19
N ALA A 191 4.77 -9.53 43.08
CA ALA A 191 5.68 -8.45 42.70
C ALA A 191 6.93 -8.28 43.58
N VAL A 192 8.04 -7.83 42.97
CA VAL A 192 9.06 -6.97 43.60
C VAL A 192 9.72 -6.07 42.53
N ASP A 193 9.64 -4.75 42.74
CA ASP A 193 10.63 -3.73 42.33
C ASP A 193 11.27 -3.24 43.66
N PRO A 194 12.54 -2.79 43.73
CA PRO A 194 12.83 -1.39 43.40
C PRO A 194 14.26 -1.04 42.91
N ALA A 195 14.34 0.17 42.34
CA ALA A 195 15.39 1.19 42.52
C ALA A 195 16.52 1.36 41.48
N THR A 196 16.34 2.40 40.66
CA THR A 196 17.14 3.64 40.60
C THR A 196 18.66 3.58 40.76
N THR A 197 19.40 3.98 39.72
CA THR A 197 20.57 4.88 39.90
C THR A 197 20.91 5.67 38.63
N THR A 198 20.91 6.98 38.81
CA THR A 198 21.39 8.05 37.93
C THR A 198 22.91 8.05 37.74
N THR A 199 23.41 8.34 36.53
CA THR A 199 24.57 9.25 36.35
C THR A 199 24.50 10.01 35.01
N LYS A 200 24.79 11.32 35.08
CA LYS A 200 24.87 12.29 33.98
C LYS A 200 26.33 12.54 33.58
N ALA A 201 26.48 13.05 32.35
CA ALA A 201 27.54 13.90 31.79
C ALA A 201 28.83 13.19 31.26
N LYS A 202 29.47 13.61 30.16
CA LYS A 202 29.79 14.97 29.68
C LYS A 202 30.00 15.05 28.16
N LYS A 203 29.70 16.25 27.65
CA LYS A 203 30.12 16.89 26.39
C LYS A 203 31.65 16.78 26.15
N GLY A 204 32.02 16.49 24.90
CA GLY A 204 33.36 16.73 24.36
C GLY A 204 33.29 17.38 22.97
N LYS A 205 33.54 18.70 22.90
CA LYS A 205 33.75 19.46 21.67
C LYS A 205 35.12 19.11 21.06
N LYS A 206 35.21 18.82 19.76
CA LYS A 206 36.44 19.05 18.97
C LYS A 206 36.14 19.63 17.59
N LYS A 207 37.07 20.50 17.18
CA LYS A 207 36.97 21.59 16.21
C LYS A 207 37.43 21.13 14.82
N ALA A 208 36.88 21.77 13.79
CA ALA A 208 37.08 21.53 12.36
C ALA A 208 38.52 21.71 11.85
N LYS A 209 38.86 20.99 10.76
CA LYS A 209 39.99 21.27 9.87
C LYS A 209 39.48 21.46 8.43
N LYS A 210 39.85 22.60 7.86
CA LYS A 210 39.47 23.16 6.55
C LYS A 210 40.41 22.64 5.45
N THR A 211 39.88 22.32 4.26
CA THR A 211 40.59 22.40 2.97
C THR A 211 39.56 22.51 1.83
N THR A 212 39.86 23.40 0.89
CA THR A 212 39.05 24.08 -0.16
C THR A 212 39.00 23.28 -1.48
N GLU A 213 37.80 22.98 -2.03
CA GLU A 213 37.09 23.55 -3.24
C GLU A 213 37.69 23.21 -4.62
N PRO A 214 36.95 23.22 -5.78
CA PRO A 214 35.58 23.71 -6.10
C PRO A 214 34.69 22.66 -6.86
N CYS A 215 33.40 22.83 -7.18
CA CYS A 215 32.62 24.01 -7.60
C CYS A 215 31.17 24.00 -7.03
N LYS A 216 30.67 25.19 -6.70
CA LYS A 216 29.37 25.48 -6.08
C LYS A 216 28.30 25.79 -7.13
N ASP A 217 27.10 25.27 -6.89
CA ASP A 217 25.83 25.93 -7.22
C ASP A 217 25.32 26.62 -5.92
N PRO A 218 24.88 27.89 -5.91
CA PRO A 218 24.72 28.66 -4.69
C PRO A 218 23.29 28.52 -4.16
N SER A 219 23.04 27.53 -3.29
CA SER A 219 21.83 27.50 -2.44
C SER A 219 21.81 26.32 -1.45
N ASN A 220 22.84 26.10 -0.63
CA ASN A 220 22.69 25.16 0.51
C ASN A 220 23.71 25.31 1.66
N ALA A 221 23.86 26.51 2.22
CA ALA A 221 24.70 26.70 3.39
C ALA A 221 23.96 26.27 4.67
N GLY A 222 24.12 25.01 5.09
CA GLY A 222 23.78 24.56 6.46
C GLY A 222 23.04 23.24 6.61
N VAL A 223 22.77 22.50 5.53
CA VAL A 223 21.96 21.28 5.60
C VAL A 223 22.83 20.08 5.98
N ASN A 224 22.61 19.54 7.18
CA ASN A 224 23.24 18.30 7.64
C ASN A 224 22.37 17.09 7.27
N ASN A 225 22.13 16.89 5.97
CA ASN A 225 21.42 15.72 5.46
C ASN A 225 22.23 15.09 4.32
N VAL A 226 22.84 13.94 4.60
CA VAL A 226 23.75 13.28 3.66
C VAL A 226 23.03 12.76 2.41
N ALA A 227 21.75 12.40 2.54
CA ALA A 227 20.93 11.94 1.43
C ALA A 227 20.58 13.10 0.48
N PHE A 228 20.52 14.34 0.98
CA PHE A 228 20.37 15.51 0.12
C PHE A 228 21.67 15.84 -0.64
N THR A 229 22.82 15.75 0.04
CA THR A 229 24.10 16.10 -0.57
C THR A 229 24.63 15.02 -1.51
N ASN A 230 24.35 13.75 -1.22
CA ASN A 230 24.83 12.59 -1.97
C ASN A 230 23.67 11.62 -2.26
N PRO A 231 22.74 11.97 -3.17
CA PRO A 231 21.65 11.09 -3.53
C PRO A 231 22.15 9.89 -4.36
N VAL A 232 21.89 8.69 -3.87
CA VAL A 232 21.96 7.41 -4.59
C VAL A 232 21.16 7.51 -5.88
N GLY A 233 21.75 7.08 -6.99
CA GLY A 233 21.12 7.13 -8.31
C GLY A 233 20.74 8.54 -8.79
N GLY A 234 21.27 9.60 -8.16
CA GLY A 234 20.85 10.97 -8.43
C GLY A 234 19.40 11.27 -8.03
N ALA A 235 18.76 10.42 -7.21
CA ALA A 235 17.40 10.62 -6.74
C ALA A 235 17.34 11.75 -5.71
N GLN A 236 17.19 12.99 -6.17
CA GLN A 236 17.11 14.16 -5.30
C GLN A 236 15.78 14.17 -4.54
N MET A 237 15.83 14.46 -3.23
CA MET A 237 14.61 14.66 -2.45
C MET A 237 13.91 15.97 -2.83
N PRO A 238 12.57 16.04 -2.75
CA PRO A 238 11.86 17.30 -2.81
C PRO A 238 12.21 18.18 -1.60
N LEU A 239 12.20 19.49 -1.78
CA LEU A 239 12.41 20.45 -0.70
C LEU A 239 11.12 20.70 0.08
N ILE A 240 11.25 21.01 1.36
CA ILE A 240 10.14 21.44 2.20
C ILE A 240 9.93 22.93 2.01
N THR A 241 8.74 23.32 1.58
CA THR A 241 8.34 24.73 1.52
C THR A 241 7.60 25.09 2.80
N LYS A 242 7.97 26.21 3.43
CA LYS A 242 7.20 26.78 4.53
C LYS A 242 6.00 27.52 3.95
N LEU A 243 4.82 27.19 4.46
CA LEU A 243 3.59 27.85 4.05
C LEU A 243 3.23 28.97 5.04
N ASP A 244 2.44 29.92 4.57
CA ASP A 244 1.84 30.91 5.44
C ASP A 244 0.80 30.23 6.37
N PRO A 245 0.80 30.53 7.68
CA PRO A 245 -0.15 29.93 8.64
C PRO A 245 -1.63 30.11 8.27
N SER A 246 -1.97 31.14 7.49
CA SER A 246 -3.32 31.39 7.00
C SER A 246 -3.82 30.35 5.98
N THR A 247 -2.93 29.54 5.42
CA THR A 247 -3.28 28.51 4.43
C THR A 247 -3.80 27.21 5.05
N GLY A 248 -3.88 27.15 6.38
CA GLY A 248 -4.35 25.97 7.12
C GLY A 248 -3.34 24.82 7.15
N ALA A 249 -2.09 25.04 6.71
CA ALA A 249 -0.97 24.13 6.86
C ALA A 249 0.34 24.94 7.01
N ASN A 250 1.38 24.31 7.58
CA ASN A 250 2.65 25.00 7.87
C ASN A 250 3.76 24.62 6.89
N PHE A 251 3.66 23.44 6.27
CA PHE A 251 4.69 22.88 5.41
C PHE A 251 4.09 22.20 4.19
N GLU A 252 4.79 22.27 3.06
CA GLU A 252 4.44 21.54 1.85
C GLU A 252 5.64 20.78 1.32
N VAL A 253 5.39 19.54 0.86
CA VAL A 253 6.39 18.70 0.22
C VAL A 253 5.75 18.02 -0.98
N ASN A 254 6.23 18.33 -2.18
CA ASN A 254 5.74 17.71 -3.42
C ASN A 254 4.19 17.78 -3.53
N GLY A 255 3.60 18.95 -3.25
CA GLY A 255 2.15 19.19 -3.26
C GLY A 255 1.37 18.65 -2.06
N SER A 256 2.01 17.88 -1.17
CA SER A 256 1.38 17.36 0.07
C SER A 256 1.58 18.35 1.22
N LYS A 257 0.51 18.70 1.93
CA LYS A 257 0.51 19.70 3.01
C LYS A 257 0.56 19.06 4.39
N PHE A 258 1.33 19.64 5.30
CA PHE A 258 1.57 19.13 6.65
C PHE A 258 1.52 20.24 7.69
N GLN A 259 1.01 19.91 8.88
CA GLN A 259 1.04 20.81 10.04
C GLN A 259 2.38 20.73 10.79
N ASN A 260 3.00 19.56 10.81
CA ASN A 260 4.19 19.27 11.59
C ASN A 260 5.40 19.02 10.68
N ILE A 261 6.55 19.61 11.06
CA ILE A 261 7.80 19.48 10.30
C ILE A 261 8.31 18.04 10.21
N GLY A 262 8.11 17.22 11.24
CA GLY A 262 8.51 15.80 11.22
C GLY A 262 7.76 15.01 10.16
N ALA A 263 6.45 15.26 9.99
CA ALA A 263 5.65 14.61 8.95
C ALA A 263 6.08 15.07 7.54
N ALA A 264 6.35 16.37 7.37
CA ALA A 264 6.89 16.90 6.12
C ALA A 264 8.27 16.30 5.80
N HIS A 265 9.15 16.18 6.79
CA HIS A 265 10.48 15.61 6.61
C HIS A 265 10.42 14.12 6.25
N ASN A 266 9.58 13.33 6.93
CA ASN A 266 9.35 11.93 6.54
C ASN A 266 8.91 11.85 5.08
N ARG A 267 7.91 12.66 4.67
CA ARG A 267 7.46 12.71 3.28
C ARG A 267 8.59 13.06 2.31
N GLN A 268 9.46 14.00 2.67
CA GLN A 268 10.63 14.37 1.89
C GLN A 268 11.55 13.17 1.64
N CYS A 269 11.85 12.38 2.67
CA CYS A 269 12.66 11.18 2.57
C CYS A 269 11.96 10.05 1.79
N ASP A 270 10.68 9.81 2.04
CA ASP A 270 9.93 8.75 1.38
C ASP A 270 9.74 9.02 -0.11
N VAL A 271 9.57 10.29 -0.52
CA VAL A 271 9.57 10.65 -1.95
C VAL A 271 10.95 10.37 -2.57
N GLN A 272 12.03 10.70 -1.87
CA GLN A 272 13.39 10.42 -2.35
C GLN A 272 13.64 8.91 -2.53
N HIS A 273 13.21 8.12 -1.56
CA HIS A 273 13.31 6.66 -1.57
C HIS A 273 12.58 6.06 -2.77
N ASN A 274 11.32 6.48 -3.01
CA ASN A 274 10.55 6.06 -4.18
C ASN A 274 11.22 6.48 -5.49
N LEU A 275 11.80 7.68 -5.57
CA LEU A 275 12.55 8.12 -6.75
C LEU A 275 13.79 7.25 -7.00
N CYS A 276 14.50 6.86 -5.94
CA CYS A 276 15.65 5.95 -6.01
C CYS A 276 15.24 4.57 -6.54
N PHE A 277 14.16 4.00 -5.99
CA PHE A 277 13.64 2.71 -6.47
C PHE A 277 13.11 2.77 -7.91
N ASN A 278 12.47 3.87 -8.30
CA ASN A 278 12.06 4.07 -9.69
C ASN A 278 13.26 4.07 -10.65
N LYS A 279 14.40 4.65 -10.24
CA LYS A 279 15.64 4.60 -11.01
C LYS A 279 16.17 3.18 -11.13
N PHE A 280 16.27 2.47 -10.01
CA PHE A 280 16.72 1.07 -9.99
C PHE A 280 15.84 0.17 -10.88
N ASN A 281 14.51 0.28 -10.73
CA ASN A 281 13.55 -0.49 -11.51
C ASN A 281 13.49 -0.08 -12.99
N SER A 282 13.97 1.12 -13.34
CA SER A 282 14.13 1.55 -14.73
C SER A 282 15.39 0.99 -15.42
N GLY A 283 16.18 0.18 -14.73
CA GLY A 283 17.38 -0.49 -15.25
C GLY A 283 18.71 0.16 -14.85
N ASP A 284 18.70 1.18 -13.99
CA ASP A 284 19.92 1.74 -13.44
C ASP A 284 20.44 0.87 -12.29
N HIS A 285 21.41 0.02 -12.62
CA HIS A 285 22.08 -0.87 -11.66
C HIS A 285 23.44 -0.35 -11.21
N SER A 286 23.72 0.95 -11.35
CA SER A 286 24.93 1.58 -10.79
C SER A 286 24.95 1.59 -9.25
N PHE A 287 23.82 1.27 -8.62
CA PHE A 287 23.61 1.07 -7.19
C PHE A 287 22.68 -0.13 -6.96
N GLN A 288 22.62 -0.61 -5.72
CA GLN A 288 21.72 -1.70 -5.33
C GLN A 288 20.40 -1.14 -4.81
N GLY A 289 19.30 -1.88 -4.95
CA GLY A 289 18.01 -1.50 -4.33
C GLY A 289 18.14 -1.23 -2.83
N SER A 290 18.95 -2.03 -2.11
CA SER A 290 19.23 -1.81 -0.68
C SER A 290 19.92 -0.49 -0.35
N ASP A 291 20.57 0.15 -1.32
CA ASP A 291 21.18 1.46 -1.12
C ASP A 291 20.13 2.57 -1.05
N CYS A 292 18.97 2.39 -1.70
CA CYS A 292 17.82 3.27 -1.53
C CYS A 292 17.31 3.22 -0.08
N ASP A 293 17.20 2.02 0.51
CA ASP A 293 16.77 1.86 1.91
C ASP A 293 17.73 2.57 2.89
N LYS A 294 19.04 2.32 2.74
CA LYS A 294 20.08 3.00 3.55
C LYS A 294 20.02 4.51 3.40
N GLN A 295 19.75 5.00 2.18
CA GLN A 295 19.57 6.43 1.95
C GLN A 295 18.34 6.96 2.68
N ASN A 296 17.23 6.22 2.71
CA ASN A 296 16.02 6.64 3.42
C ASN A 296 16.29 6.76 4.93
N ASP A 297 16.99 5.78 5.50
CA ASP A 297 17.40 5.83 6.91
C ASP A 297 18.31 7.03 7.19
N ALA A 298 19.30 7.25 6.33
CA ALA A 298 20.21 8.39 6.45
C ALA A 298 19.50 9.74 6.25
N CYS A 299 18.48 9.77 5.39
CA CYS A 299 17.63 10.94 5.19
C CYS A 299 16.86 11.28 6.45
N LYS A 300 16.14 10.31 7.02
CA LYS A 300 15.28 10.48 8.22
C LYS A 300 16.09 10.76 9.48
N ALA A 301 17.36 10.33 9.51
CA ALA A 301 18.30 10.66 10.58
C ALA A 301 18.92 12.06 10.43
N GLY A 302 18.86 12.66 9.24
CA GLY A 302 19.39 13.97 8.94
C GLY A 302 18.42 15.10 9.27
N ASP A 303 18.87 16.34 9.06
CA ASP A 303 18.00 17.51 9.23
C ASP A 303 17.01 17.65 8.05
N PRO A 304 15.80 18.20 8.28
CA PRO A 304 14.88 18.56 7.20
C PRO A 304 15.47 19.60 6.24
N VAL A 305 15.24 19.41 4.94
CA VAL A 305 15.79 20.29 3.90
C VAL A 305 14.72 21.21 3.33
N PHE A 306 14.92 22.51 3.41
CA PHE A 306 13.93 23.51 3.00
C PHE A 306 14.23 24.11 1.63
N SER A 307 13.20 24.58 0.94
CA SER A 307 13.35 25.51 -0.17
C SER A 307 13.76 26.87 0.40
N ASN A 308 14.76 27.51 -0.22
CA ASN A 308 15.15 28.87 0.13
C ASN A 308 14.02 29.88 -0.10
#